data_AF-A0A2G4K289-F1
#
_entry.id   AF-A0A2G4K289-F1
#
_cell.length_a   1.000
_cell.length_b   1.000
_cell.length_c   1.000
_cell.angle_alpha   90.00
_cell.angle_beta   90.00
_cell.angle_gamma   90.00
#
_symmetry.space_group_name_H-M   'P 1'
#
loop_
_entity.id
_entity.type
_entity.pdbx_description
1 polymer ?
#
loop_
_entity_poly.entity_id
_entity_poly.type
_entity_poly.pdbx_seq_one_letter_code
_entity_poly.pdbx_strand_id
1 'polypeptide(L)'
;MLHQRAALVAVVAALGVWTTCSAQEGAPERGASQTNAPADQTGFWKRAESDHFVVYSNQSDNLIRRYVAMLEDFDGVLRLLHGKTDAETPRKLPFYLVSNTQEMRRVLPDAPEEIRGIYLTPLEDIFVVAIRADDGRYDRNNGDDVVLHEYTHHFVAQYFPAGYPGWLQEGLAEYFMTVDLQPDKVLIGDFNRGRGYALLNTKWVPVADLLSKSPHQVPEGDRGVFYAQSWLLTHYVWSDRDRRARISDYLDAVRAGSHPMAAWKAVYGQDEKTLEKTLLAYMNNLSGLELKRAPPPPPKITFSRMPAGADDLILEVQQLKLDIPQAKGPDFLAKMRKVTAKRPAEFYSRRVLARAECDLGDRKACEEMLRSLLAERPQDLETLQILAASRLSTARQAIREKASRDQVQAIYADATSYLGRIHKIDPNDYMALFGYAQTKSFDSVPSENTLNVISRAAEIAPQASMIRMTAARLFIQAKEYEAACEMMAPVAGNPHGGARAKYATLLMSELKDKTDGEPLSGAPLASAFAANG
;
A
#
# COMPACT_ATOMS: atom_id res chain seq x y z
N MET A 1 -3.80 -22.34 7.58
CA MET A 1 -3.24 -23.46 6.76
C MET A 1 -2.87 -23.06 5.31
N LEU A 2 -2.51 -21.79 5.04
CA LEU A 2 -2.17 -21.33 3.68
C LEU A 2 -0.75 -21.69 3.17
N HIS A 3 0.15 -22.18 4.04
CA HIS A 3 1.52 -22.58 3.64
C HIS A 3 1.67 -24.04 3.17
N GLN A 4 0.59 -24.84 3.15
CA GLN A 4 0.61 -26.23 2.66
C GLN A 4 -0.17 -26.47 1.36
N ARG A 5 -0.80 -25.42 0.77
CA ARG A 5 -1.58 -25.56 -0.48
C ARG A 5 -0.82 -25.15 -1.75
N ALA A 6 0.47 -24.84 -1.65
CA ALA A 6 1.33 -24.45 -2.79
C ALA A 6 2.32 -25.55 -3.25
N ALA A 7 2.17 -26.80 -2.79
CA ALA A 7 3.07 -27.89 -3.15
C ALA A 7 2.30 -29.07 -3.74
N LEU A 8 1.90 -29.00 -5.02
CA LEU A 8 1.77 -30.18 -5.89
C LEU A 8 1.45 -29.82 -7.36
N VAL A 9 2.42 -29.31 -8.14
CA VAL A 9 2.49 -29.62 -9.59
C VAL A 9 3.95 -29.57 -10.04
N ALA A 10 4.63 -30.72 -10.00
CA ALA A 10 5.80 -30.95 -10.83
C ALA A 10 5.98 -32.45 -11.07
N VAL A 11 6.41 -32.77 -12.29
CA VAL A 11 6.91 -34.05 -12.81
C VAL A 11 5.87 -34.97 -13.46
N VAL A 12 5.70 -34.81 -14.78
CA VAL A 12 5.83 -35.93 -15.71
C VAL A 12 6.76 -35.50 -16.84
N ALA A 13 7.97 -36.05 -16.84
CA ALA A 13 8.86 -36.04 -17.99
C ALA A 13 8.93 -37.47 -18.54
N ALA A 14 8.55 -37.67 -19.79
CA ALA A 14 8.98 -38.82 -20.59
C ALA A 14 8.81 -38.56 -22.10
N LEU A 15 9.95 -38.37 -22.75
CA LEU A 15 10.36 -38.92 -24.05
C LEU A 15 9.35 -38.92 -25.23
N GLY A 16 9.66 -38.10 -26.24
CA GLY A 16 9.02 -38.16 -27.56
C GLY A 16 9.86 -37.50 -28.65
N VAL A 17 10.68 -38.33 -29.30
CA VAL A 17 11.18 -38.30 -30.69
C VAL A 17 11.24 -36.94 -31.43
N TRP A 18 12.45 -36.60 -31.89
CA TRP A 18 12.71 -35.53 -32.84
C TRP A 18 12.13 -35.89 -34.22
N THR A 19 11.13 -35.15 -34.68
CA THR A 19 10.77 -35.07 -36.09
C THR A 19 10.73 -33.62 -36.51
N THR A 20 11.67 -33.23 -37.37
CA THR A 20 11.71 -31.95 -38.07
C THR A 20 10.51 -31.83 -39.00
N CYS A 21 9.55 -30.98 -38.66
CA CYS A 21 8.49 -30.57 -39.59
C CYS A 21 8.67 -29.08 -39.89
N SER A 22 9.02 -28.79 -41.15
CA SER A 22 9.16 -27.44 -41.68
C SER A 22 7.86 -26.66 -41.51
N ALA A 23 7.90 -25.58 -40.73
CA ALA A 23 6.80 -24.64 -40.63
C ALA A 23 6.79 -23.75 -41.87
N GLN A 24 5.73 -23.90 -42.66
CA GLN A 24 5.39 -23.05 -43.79
C GLN A 24 4.89 -21.72 -43.23
N GLU A 25 5.52 -20.61 -43.64
CA GLU A 25 5.19 -19.25 -43.21
C GLU A 25 3.72 -18.93 -43.51
N GLY A 26 2.91 -18.84 -42.45
CA GLY A 26 1.57 -18.28 -42.50
C GLY A 26 1.66 -16.75 -42.62
N ALA A 27 1.00 -16.19 -43.63
CA ALA A 27 0.92 -14.76 -43.87
C ALA A 27 0.40 -14.00 -42.62
N PRO A 28 0.90 -12.79 -42.35
CA PRO A 28 0.44 -12.00 -41.21
C PRO A 28 -1.03 -11.60 -41.43
N GLU A 29 -1.88 -11.95 -40.48
CA GLU A 29 -3.20 -11.32 -40.35
C GLU A 29 -3.01 -9.80 -40.27
N ARG A 30 -3.72 -9.07 -41.13
CA ARG A 30 -3.67 -7.62 -41.20
C ARG A 30 -4.07 -7.05 -39.84
N GLY A 31 -3.07 -6.59 -39.09
CA GLY A 31 -3.27 -5.87 -37.84
C GLY A 31 -4.22 -4.70 -38.05
N ALA A 32 -5.19 -4.57 -37.15
CA ALA A 32 -6.00 -3.38 -37.04
C ALA A 32 -5.06 -2.17 -37.01
N SER A 33 -5.29 -1.22 -37.91
CA SER A 33 -4.59 0.06 -38.01
C SER A 33 -4.52 0.71 -36.62
N GLN A 34 -3.35 0.68 -35.98
CA GLN A 34 -3.06 1.57 -34.87
C GLN A 34 -3.14 2.99 -35.44
N THR A 35 -4.18 3.72 -35.08
CA THR A 35 -4.23 5.16 -35.33
C THR A 35 -3.05 5.77 -34.60
N ASN A 36 -2.08 6.31 -35.34
CA ASN A 36 -0.96 7.10 -34.79
C ASN A 36 -1.52 8.40 -34.20
N ALA A 37 -2.15 8.32 -33.02
CA ALA A 37 -2.50 9.49 -32.25
C ALA A 37 -1.20 10.25 -31.94
N PRO A 38 -1.14 11.57 -32.15
CA PRO A 38 0.07 12.34 -31.89
C PRO A 38 0.50 12.15 -30.43
N ALA A 39 1.80 11.97 -30.23
CA ALA A 39 2.37 11.89 -28.89
C ALA A 39 2.16 13.23 -28.15
N ASP A 40 1.86 13.15 -26.86
CA ASP A 40 1.70 14.34 -26.03
C ASP A 40 3.04 15.09 -25.93
N GLN A 41 3.01 16.42 -25.91
CA GLN A 41 4.20 17.22 -25.63
C GLN A 41 4.72 16.88 -24.23
N THR A 42 6.03 16.85 -24.04
CA THR A 42 6.63 16.53 -22.73
C THR A 42 6.72 17.75 -21.83
N GLY A 43 6.43 17.58 -20.54
CA GLY A 43 6.58 18.56 -19.47
C GLY A 43 7.92 18.51 -18.74
N PHE A 44 7.96 19.20 -17.60
CA PHE A 44 9.13 19.25 -16.72
C PHE A 44 9.15 18.13 -15.68
N TRP A 45 8.00 17.53 -15.33
CA TRP A 45 7.99 16.33 -14.48
C TRP A 45 8.67 15.15 -15.18
N LYS A 46 9.45 14.42 -14.39
CA LYS A 46 10.20 13.25 -14.82
C LYS A 46 9.68 12.04 -14.08
N ARG A 47 9.75 10.89 -14.74
CA ARG A 47 9.54 9.56 -14.19
C ARG A 47 10.86 8.82 -14.24
N ALA A 48 11.36 8.39 -13.09
CA ALA A 48 12.54 7.57 -12.95
C ALA A 48 12.12 6.20 -12.40
N GLU A 49 12.38 5.14 -13.15
CA GLU A 49 11.98 3.78 -12.79
C GLU A 49 13.22 2.91 -12.59
N SER A 50 13.23 2.19 -11.47
CA SER A 50 14.21 1.16 -11.10
C SER A 50 13.50 -0.18 -10.85
N ASP A 51 14.12 -1.13 -10.18
CA ASP A 51 13.56 -2.48 -9.98
C ASP A 51 12.39 -2.45 -8.98
N HIS A 52 12.48 -1.64 -7.94
CA HIS A 52 11.50 -1.58 -6.85
C HIS A 52 10.68 -0.28 -6.81
N PHE A 53 11.12 0.77 -7.50
CA PHE A 53 10.56 2.12 -7.34
C PHE A 53 10.21 2.80 -8.66
N VAL A 54 9.22 3.69 -8.59
CA VAL A 54 8.93 4.69 -9.62
C VAL A 54 8.89 6.07 -8.98
N VAL A 55 9.89 6.90 -9.23
CA VAL A 55 9.97 8.26 -8.68
C VAL A 55 9.48 9.28 -9.71
N TYR A 56 8.45 10.04 -9.34
CA TYR A 56 7.99 11.22 -10.05
C TYR A 56 8.55 12.48 -9.38
N SER A 57 9.21 13.34 -10.14
CA SER A 57 9.73 14.62 -9.62
C SER A 57 9.98 15.65 -10.71
N ASN A 58 9.89 16.93 -10.36
CA ASN A 58 10.39 18.06 -11.17
C ASN A 58 11.83 18.49 -10.80
N GLN A 59 12.46 17.81 -9.85
CA GLN A 59 13.83 18.07 -9.39
C GLN A 59 14.91 17.70 -10.43
N SER A 60 16.18 18.02 -10.13
CA SER A 60 17.31 17.69 -11.00
C SER A 60 17.52 16.19 -11.17
N ASP A 61 18.00 15.75 -12.35
CA ASP A 61 18.25 14.33 -12.63
C ASP A 61 19.24 13.72 -11.64
N ASN A 62 20.23 14.50 -11.19
CA ASN A 62 21.21 14.05 -10.20
C ASN A 62 20.55 13.77 -8.84
N LEU A 63 19.67 14.66 -8.38
CA LEU A 63 18.93 14.44 -7.14
C LEU A 63 18.04 13.20 -7.23
N ILE A 64 17.31 13.05 -8.35
CA ILE A 64 16.45 11.88 -8.58
C ILE A 64 17.28 10.58 -8.59
N ARG A 65 18.43 10.56 -9.28
CA ARG A 65 19.33 9.39 -9.30
C ARG A 65 19.85 9.01 -7.91
N ARG A 66 20.31 9.99 -7.12
CA ARG A 66 20.75 9.76 -5.74
C ARG A 66 19.62 9.20 -4.88
N TYR A 67 18.41 9.74 -5.03
CA TYR A 67 17.24 9.29 -4.27
C TYR A 67 16.82 7.87 -4.60
N VAL A 68 16.73 7.54 -5.90
CA VAL A 68 16.44 6.17 -6.35
C VAL A 68 17.53 5.20 -5.90
N ALA A 69 18.81 5.59 -5.97
CA ALA A 69 19.91 4.76 -5.49
C ALA A 69 19.82 4.47 -3.98
N MET A 70 19.51 5.47 -3.17
CA MET A 70 19.29 5.29 -1.74
C MET A 70 18.10 4.35 -1.46
N LEU A 71 16.97 4.52 -2.16
CA LEU A 71 15.80 3.67 -1.98
C LEU A 71 16.09 2.19 -2.32
N GLU A 72 16.75 1.93 -3.46
CA GLU A 72 17.17 0.59 -3.87
C GLU A 72 18.18 -0.03 -2.89
N ASP A 73 19.11 0.77 -2.40
CA ASP A 73 20.09 0.32 -1.41
C ASP A 73 19.42 -0.04 -0.08
N PHE A 74 18.48 0.78 0.37
CA PHE A 74 17.72 0.51 1.59
C PHE A 74 16.81 -0.72 1.48
N ASP A 75 16.07 -0.87 0.36
CA ASP A 75 15.31 -2.09 0.04
C ASP A 75 16.22 -3.33 0.11
N GLY A 76 17.40 -3.27 -0.52
CA GLY A 76 18.39 -4.35 -0.50
C GLY A 76 18.86 -4.72 0.91
N VAL A 77 19.10 -3.72 1.77
CA VAL A 77 19.47 -3.94 3.18
C VAL A 77 18.33 -4.60 3.95
N LEU A 78 17.09 -4.12 3.82
CA LEU A 78 15.95 -4.73 4.49
C LEU A 78 15.73 -6.17 4.01
N ARG A 79 15.81 -6.43 2.70
CA ARG A 79 15.71 -7.79 2.16
C ARG A 79 16.78 -8.72 2.71
N LEU A 80 18.03 -8.27 2.78
CA LEU A 80 19.13 -9.06 3.33
C LEU A 80 18.87 -9.42 4.80
N LEU A 81 18.51 -8.42 5.62
CA LEU A 81 18.26 -8.59 7.06
C LEU A 81 17.09 -9.52 7.38
N HIS A 82 16.12 -9.58 6.45
CA HIS A 82 14.85 -10.26 6.65
C HIS A 82 14.71 -11.54 5.81
N GLY A 83 15.76 -11.95 5.08
CA GLY A 83 15.74 -13.15 4.24
C GLY A 83 14.74 -13.05 3.08
N LYS A 84 14.63 -11.88 2.46
CA LYS A 84 13.70 -11.56 1.36
C LYS A 84 14.41 -11.17 0.06
N THR A 85 15.66 -11.61 -0.12
CA THR A 85 16.46 -11.32 -1.32
C THR A 85 15.81 -11.85 -2.60
N ASP A 86 15.12 -12.98 -2.53
CA ASP A 86 14.44 -13.61 -3.67
C ASP A 86 12.93 -13.32 -3.70
N ALA A 87 12.44 -12.45 -2.80
CA ALA A 87 11.02 -12.15 -2.74
C ALA A 87 10.58 -11.31 -3.95
N GLU A 88 9.50 -11.71 -4.60
CA GLU A 88 8.93 -10.95 -5.71
C GLU A 88 8.50 -9.54 -5.26
N THR A 89 8.65 -8.60 -6.18
CA THR A 89 8.11 -7.25 -6.05
C THR A 89 6.91 -7.14 -6.97
N PRO A 90 5.70 -7.54 -6.51
CA PRO A 90 4.53 -7.64 -7.37
C PRO A 90 4.12 -6.28 -7.94
N ARG A 91 4.51 -5.19 -7.27
CA ARG A 91 4.31 -3.82 -7.74
C ARG A 91 5.43 -2.92 -7.23
N LYS A 92 5.95 -2.07 -8.13
CA LYS A 92 6.89 -1.00 -7.78
C LYS A 92 6.19 0.11 -7.00
N LEU A 93 6.81 0.62 -5.95
CA LEU A 93 6.24 1.69 -5.13
C LEU A 93 6.45 3.07 -5.81
N PRO A 94 5.38 3.82 -6.13
CA PRO A 94 5.48 5.19 -6.60
C PRO A 94 5.86 6.15 -5.48
N PHE A 95 6.81 7.03 -5.76
CA PHE A 95 7.17 8.18 -4.94
C PHE A 95 6.92 9.47 -5.71
N TYR A 96 6.19 10.40 -5.10
CA TYR A 96 6.04 11.76 -5.58
C TYR A 96 6.97 12.66 -4.76
N LEU A 97 8.16 12.90 -5.31
CA LEU A 97 9.19 13.72 -4.69
C LEU A 97 8.93 15.19 -5.02
N VAL A 98 8.32 15.88 -4.07
CA VAL A 98 7.91 17.28 -4.17
C VAL A 98 8.93 18.22 -3.52
N SER A 99 8.85 19.49 -3.86
CA SER A 99 9.85 20.49 -3.50
C SER A 99 9.61 21.12 -2.13
N ASN A 100 8.35 21.16 -1.67
CA ASN A 100 7.96 21.88 -0.45
C ASN A 100 6.54 21.50 0.00
N THR A 101 6.15 22.05 1.15
CA THR A 101 4.81 21.87 1.74
C THR A 101 3.69 22.40 0.85
N GLN A 102 3.92 23.41 0.01
CA GLN A 102 2.90 23.91 -0.91
C GLN A 102 2.52 22.86 -1.96
N GLU A 103 3.51 22.16 -2.52
CA GLU A 103 3.26 21.03 -3.43
C GLU A 103 2.65 19.83 -2.69
N MET A 104 3.11 19.53 -1.47
CA MET A 104 2.46 18.51 -0.61
C MET A 104 0.97 18.80 -0.40
N ARG A 105 0.61 20.06 -0.15
CA ARG A 105 -0.78 20.51 0.03
C ARG A 105 -1.64 20.42 -1.24
N ARG A 106 -1.04 20.19 -2.42
CA ARG A 106 -1.80 19.84 -3.64
C ARG A 106 -2.30 18.38 -3.61
N VAL A 107 -1.68 17.51 -2.81
CA VAL A 107 -2.14 16.14 -2.58
C VAL A 107 -2.94 16.05 -1.27
N LEU A 108 -2.47 16.72 -0.21
CA LEU A 108 -3.07 16.72 1.12
C LEU A 108 -3.31 18.16 1.61
N PRO A 109 -4.46 18.77 1.29
CA PRO A 109 -4.71 20.20 1.57
C PRO A 109 -4.50 20.61 3.03
N ASP A 110 -4.81 19.73 3.96
CA ASP A 110 -4.76 19.98 5.41
C ASP A 110 -3.42 19.53 6.03
N ALA A 111 -2.40 19.24 5.21
CA ALA A 111 -1.11 18.79 5.70
C ALA A 111 -0.41 19.88 6.57
N PRO A 112 0.09 19.51 7.76
CA PRO A 112 0.76 20.45 8.66
C PRO A 112 2.09 20.93 8.08
N GLU A 113 2.61 22.06 8.57
CA GLU A 113 3.82 22.67 8.02
C GLU A 113 5.07 21.80 8.25
N GLU A 114 5.05 20.98 9.28
CA GLU A 114 6.13 20.11 9.71
C GLU A 114 6.15 18.77 8.96
N ILE A 115 5.13 18.45 8.16
CA ILE A 115 5.11 17.20 7.39
C ILE A 115 6.30 17.18 6.43
N ARG A 116 6.97 16.04 6.32
CA ARG A 116 8.08 15.84 5.36
C ARG A 116 7.84 14.67 4.42
N GLY A 117 6.87 13.84 4.71
CA GLY A 117 6.43 12.75 3.85
C GLY A 117 5.25 12.03 4.46
N ILE A 118 4.61 11.20 3.65
CA ILE A 118 3.47 10.40 4.05
C ILE A 118 3.30 9.20 3.12
N TYR A 119 3.09 8.04 3.71
CA TYR A 119 2.66 6.83 3.02
C TYR A 119 1.14 6.78 2.91
N LEU A 120 0.64 6.66 1.69
CA LEU A 120 -0.78 6.67 1.38
C LEU A 120 -1.17 5.35 0.73
N THR A 121 -2.22 4.73 1.26
CA THR A 121 -2.74 3.44 0.80
C THR A 121 -4.22 3.52 0.41
N PRO A 122 -4.67 4.48 -0.45
CA PRO A 122 -6.03 4.43 -0.96
C PRO A 122 -6.30 3.13 -1.72
N LEU A 123 -7.56 2.86 -2.04
CA LEU A 123 -7.89 1.63 -2.78
C LEU A 123 -7.21 1.61 -4.15
N GLU A 124 -7.28 2.72 -4.88
CA GLU A 124 -6.84 2.76 -6.28
C GLU A 124 -5.33 2.84 -6.47
N ASP A 125 -4.58 3.20 -5.44
CA ASP A 125 -3.14 3.35 -5.54
C ASP A 125 -2.48 3.22 -4.16
N ILE A 126 -1.18 2.93 -4.14
CA ILE A 126 -0.37 2.90 -2.92
C ILE A 126 0.90 3.65 -3.26
N PHE A 127 1.17 4.76 -2.61
CA PHE A 127 2.27 5.65 -2.98
C PHE A 127 2.77 6.45 -1.79
N VAL A 128 3.95 7.04 -1.94
CA VAL A 128 4.51 7.99 -0.98
C VAL A 128 4.57 9.37 -1.61
N VAL A 129 4.25 10.41 -0.85
CA VAL A 129 4.61 11.79 -1.20
C VAL A 129 5.66 12.24 -0.19
N ALA A 130 6.76 12.81 -0.66
CA ALA A 130 7.85 13.24 0.22
C ALA A 130 8.44 14.57 -0.25
N ILE A 131 8.79 15.40 0.72
CA ILE A 131 9.55 16.64 0.53
C ILE A 131 11.01 16.30 0.82
N ARG A 132 11.85 16.40 -0.20
CA ARG A 132 13.30 16.30 0.03
C ARG A 132 13.92 17.68 0.06
N ALA A 133 14.45 18.06 1.21
CA ALA A 133 15.26 19.25 1.40
C ALA A 133 16.72 18.82 1.54
N ASP A 134 17.56 19.14 0.55
CA ASP A 134 19.00 18.84 0.53
C ASP A 134 19.79 19.83 1.44
N ASP A 135 19.21 20.23 2.58
CA ASP A 135 19.66 21.38 3.39
C ASP A 135 20.19 21.03 4.79
N GLY A 136 20.06 19.77 5.23
CA GLY A 136 20.46 19.34 6.56
C GLY A 136 21.95 19.01 6.71
N ARG A 137 22.81 20.00 7.02
CA ARG A 137 24.26 19.78 7.29
C ARG A 137 24.59 18.81 8.44
N TYR A 138 23.61 18.45 9.28
CA TYR A 138 23.78 17.62 10.47
C TYR A 138 22.94 16.34 10.49
N ASP A 139 22.22 16.10 9.38
CA ASP A 139 21.46 14.87 9.15
C ASP A 139 22.33 13.91 8.34
N ARG A 140 22.67 12.74 8.90
CA ARG A 140 23.48 11.73 8.20
C ARG A 140 22.74 11.18 6.97
N ASN A 141 21.41 11.28 6.98
CA ASN A 141 20.52 10.87 5.90
C ASN A 141 20.04 12.05 5.04
N ASN A 142 20.60 13.25 5.18
CA ASN A 142 20.29 14.42 4.34
C ASN A 142 18.77 14.69 4.14
N GLY A 143 17.95 14.55 5.20
CA GLY A 143 16.51 14.76 5.17
C GLY A 143 15.69 13.54 4.75
N ASP A 144 16.33 12.38 4.53
CA ASP A 144 15.68 11.18 4.01
C ASP A 144 15.03 10.29 5.09
N ASP A 145 15.21 10.57 6.38
CA ASP A 145 14.61 9.80 7.49
C ASP A 145 13.12 9.52 7.25
N VAL A 146 12.35 10.54 6.87
CA VAL A 146 10.90 10.36 6.67
C VAL A 146 10.60 9.39 5.53
N VAL A 147 11.38 9.42 4.45
CA VAL A 147 11.20 8.55 3.30
C VAL A 147 11.50 7.11 3.65
N LEU A 148 12.57 6.90 4.42
CA LEU A 148 12.98 5.58 4.90
C LEU A 148 11.96 5.05 5.94
N HIS A 149 11.37 5.93 6.74
CA HIS A 149 10.26 5.61 7.64
C HIS A 149 9.04 5.11 6.86
N GLU A 150 8.55 5.91 5.90
CA GLU A 150 7.39 5.54 5.07
C GLU A 150 7.65 4.25 4.26
N TYR A 151 8.87 4.07 3.73
CA TYR A 151 9.22 2.84 3.03
C TYR A 151 9.28 1.63 3.97
N THR A 152 9.70 1.79 5.22
CA THR A 152 9.67 0.69 6.20
C THR A 152 8.25 0.21 6.46
N HIS A 153 7.27 1.11 6.55
CA HIS A 153 5.86 0.72 6.60
C HIS A 153 5.45 -0.10 5.37
N HIS A 154 5.85 0.34 4.17
CA HIS A 154 5.58 -0.42 2.95
C HIS A 154 6.20 -1.82 2.98
N PHE A 155 7.49 -1.92 3.32
CA PHE A 155 8.24 -3.18 3.37
C PHE A 155 7.64 -4.18 4.36
N VAL A 156 7.34 -3.73 5.59
CA VAL A 156 6.71 -4.58 6.60
C VAL A 156 5.34 -5.05 6.14
N ALA A 157 4.51 -4.15 5.61
CA ALA A 157 3.18 -4.53 5.14
C ALA A 157 3.21 -5.45 3.91
N GLN A 158 4.24 -5.36 3.07
CA GLN A 158 4.40 -6.20 1.87
C GLN A 158 4.87 -7.62 2.22
N TYR A 159 5.91 -7.75 3.05
CA TYR A 159 6.60 -9.03 3.25
C TYR A 159 6.26 -9.73 4.57
N PHE A 160 5.62 -8.99 5.47
CA PHE A 160 5.19 -9.46 6.78
C PHE A 160 3.75 -9.00 7.09
N PRO A 161 2.75 -9.33 6.24
CA PRO A 161 1.38 -8.87 6.43
C PRO A 161 0.72 -9.56 7.63
N ALA A 162 0.91 -9.00 8.82
CA ALA A 162 0.30 -9.46 10.07
C ALA A 162 -0.22 -8.28 10.90
N GLY A 163 -1.02 -8.57 11.91
CA GLY A 163 -1.44 -7.57 12.90
C GLY A 163 -0.35 -7.36 13.94
N TYR A 164 0.28 -6.18 13.94
CA TYR A 164 1.30 -5.78 14.91
C TYR A 164 0.78 -4.69 15.86
N PRO A 165 1.26 -4.62 17.12
CA PRO A 165 0.94 -3.50 18.00
C PRO A 165 1.55 -2.19 17.50
N GLY A 166 0.94 -1.06 17.86
CA GLY A 166 1.35 0.27 17.39
C GLY A 166 2.82 0.57 17.66
N TRP A 167 3.33 0.28 18.86
CA TRP A 167 4.74 0.51 19.20
C TRP A 167 5.71 -0.22 18.27
N LEU A 168 5.34 -1.40 17.78
CA LEU A 168 6.24 -2.19 16.95
C LEU A 168 6.21 -1.71 15.49
N GLN A 169 5.05 -1.35 14.96
CA GLN A 169 4.95 -0.82 13.59
C GLN A 169 5.70 0.50 13.45
N GLU A 170 5.46 1.42 14.39
CA GLU A 170 6.14 2.70 14.42
C GLU A 170 7.59 2.54 14.83
N GLY A 171 7.88 1.69 15.81
CA GLY A 171 9.22 1.49 16.29
C GLY A 171 10.16 0.85 15.27
N LEU A 172 9.66 -0.04 14.40
CA LEU A 172 10.42 -0.57 13.26
C LEU A 172 10.73 0.52 12.25
N ALA A 173 9.73 1.35 11.90
CA ALA A 173 9.92 2.46 10.97
C ALA A 173 10.94 3.48 11.53
N GLU A 174 10.82 3.83 12.81
CA GLU A 174 11.78 4.70 13.50
C GLU A 174 13.17 4.06 13.64
N TYR A 175 13.27 2.73 13.83
CA TYR A 175 14.55 2.03 13.98
C TYR A 175 15.32 1.92 12.67
N PHE A 176 14.62 1.64 11.57
CA PHE A 176 15.25 1.50 10.26
C PHE A 176 15.44 2.82 9.52
N MET A 177 14.63 3.86 9.81
CA MET A 177 14.81 5.15 9.15
C MET A 177 16.14 5.83 9.46
N THR A 178 16.79 5.47 10.56
CA THR A 178 18.08 6.02 10.99
C THR A 178 19.29 5.27 10.41
N VAL A 179 19.05 4.39 9.42
CA VAL A 179 20.11 3.67 8.74
C VAL A 179 21.12 4.64 8.14
N ASP A 180 22.42 4.38 8.29
CA ASP A 180 23.50 5.08 7.60
C ASP A 180 24.06 4.15 6.53
N LEU A 181 23.74 4.46 5.26
CA LEU A 181 24.11 3.69 4.09
C LEU A 181 25.47 4.15 3.55
N GLN A 182 26.55 3.45 3.91
CA GLN A 182 27.89 3.71 3.39
C GLN A 182 28.31 2.66 2.35
N PRO A 183 29.26 2.96 1.46
CA PRO A 183 29.67 2.00 0.44
C PRO A 183 30.18 0.65 1.01
N ASP A 184 30.95 0.69 2.09
CA ASP A 184 31.62 -0.49 2.67
C ASP A 184 30.93 -1.03 3.93
N LYS A 185 29.96 -0.30 4.47
CA LYS A 185 29.19 -0.71 5.64
C LYS A 185 27.83 -0.05 5.73
N VAL A 186 26.97 -0.64 6.56
CA VAL A 186 25.67 -0.09 6.93
C VAL A 186 25.58 -0.03 8.45
N LEU A 187 25.17 1.11 9.00
CA LEU A 187 24.85 1.24 10.41
C LEU A 187 23.34 1.30 10.58
N ILE A 188 22.77 0.53 11.50
CA ILE A 188 21.33 0.45 11.71
C ILE A 188 21.00 0.65 13.18
N GLY A 189 19.89 1.32 13.47
CA GLY A 189 19.44 1.54 14.84
C GLY A 189 20.14 2.72 15.52
N ASP A 190 20.71 3.65 14.76
CA ASP A 190 21.08 4.95 15.33
C ASP A 190 19.80 5.68 15.79
N PHE A 191 19.93 6.83 16.44
CA PHE A 191 18.79 7.61 16.91
C PHE A 191 18.57 8.87 16.06
N ASN A 192 17.31 9.17 15.77
CA ASN A 192 16.94 10.48 15.27
C ASN A 192 17.06 11.52 16.39
N ARG A 193 17.70 12.66 16.10
CA ARG A 193 17.99 13.70 17.12
C ARG A 193 16.72 14.27 17.76
N GLY A 194 15.66 14.47 16.97
CA GLY A 194 14.37 14.95 17.47
C GLY A 194 13.73 13.95 18.43
N ARG A 195 13.82 12.64 18.11
CA ARG A 195 13.36 11.57 19.01
C ARG A 195 14.20 11.49 20.28
N GLY A 196 15.52 11.59 20.17
CA GLY A 196 16.41 11.65 21.32
C GLY A 196 16.10 12.83 22.23
N TYR A 197 15.85 14.01 21.66
CA TYR A 197 15.41 15.18 22.42
C TYR A 197 14.09 14.92 23.16
N ALA A 198 13.08 14.34 22.49
CA ALA A 198 11.80 14.01 23.11
C ALA A 198 11.94 13.02 24.27
N LEU A 199 12.77 11.97 24.12
CA LEU A 199 13.02 10.99 25.19
C LEU A 199 13.62 11.62 26.45
N LEU A 200 14.49 12.63 26.29
CA LEU A 200 15.20 13.28 27.38
C LEU A 200 14.45 14.45 28.01
N ASN A 201 13.55 15.11 27.26
CA ASN A 201 12.96 16.39 27.65
C ASN A 201 11.43 16.38 27.76
N THR A 202 10.77 15.26 27.45
CA THR A 202 9.29 15.15 27.50
C THR A 202 8.88 14.06 28.49
N LYS A 203 7.72 14.23 29.12
CA LYS A 203 7.11 13.19 29.96
C LYS A 203 6.79 11.97 29.09
N TRP A 204 7.19 10.79 29.52
CA TRP A 204 6.89 9.55 28.81
C TRP A 204 5.41 9.16 28.93
N VAL A 205 4.90 8.56 27.85
CA VAL A 205 3.64 7.81 27.86
C VAL A 205 3.81 6.59 28.78
N PRO A 206 2.81 6.25 29.61
CA PRO A 206 2.84 5.03 30.41
C PRO A 206 3.16 3.81 29.55
N VAL A 207 4.00 2.91 30.05
CA VAL A 207 4.46 1.76 29.28
C VAL A 207 3.30 0.82 28.91
N ALA A 208 2.29 0.69 29.78
CA ALA A 208 1.09 -0.06 29.43
C ALA A 208 0.34 0.56 28.23
N ASP A 209 0.29 1.88 28.14
CA ASP A 209 -0.28 2.61 27.01
C ASP A 209 0.58 2.45 25.75
N LEU A 210 1.91 2.55 25.86
CA LEU A 210 2.82 2.29 24.74
C LEU A 210 2.59 0.90 24.13
N LEU A 211 2.45 -0.14 24.96
CA LEU A 211 2.25 -1.51 24.50
C LEU A 211 0.85 -1.77 23.90
N SER A 212 -0.17 -0.98 24.26
CA SER A 212 -1.57 -1.27 23.95
C SER A 212 -2.26 -0.27 23.02
N LYS A 213 -1.74 0.95 22.90
CA LYS A 213 -2.30 2.04 22.09
C LYS A 213 -1.51 2.24 20.80
N SER A 214 -2.16 2.94 19.88
CA SER A 214 -1.57 3.51 18.67
C SER A 214 -1.38 5.03 18.82
N PRO A 215 -0.55 5.68 17.99
CA PRO A 215 -0.29 7.13 18.08
C PRO A 215 -1.55 8.01 18.10
N HIS A 216 -2.61 7.63 17.37
CA HIS A 216 -3.85 8.40 17.34
C HIS A 216 -4.71 8.26 18.62
N GLN A 217 -4.40 7.29 19.48
CA GLN A 217 -5.11 7.01 20.74
C GLN A 217 -4.43 7.66 21.96
N VAL A 218 -3.25 8.25 21.76
CA VAL A 218 -2.58 9.09 22.77
C VAL A 218 -2.90 10.57 22.50
N PRO A 219 -2.80 11.45 23.52
CA PRO A 219 -2.95 12.89 23.33
C PRO A 219 -2.05 13.41 22.21
N GLU A 220 -2.52 14.39 21.45
CA GLU A 220 -1.81 14.91 20.28
C GLU A 220 -0.38 15.38 20.62
N GLY A 221 -0.21 16.07 21.76
CA GLY A 221 1.10 16.51 22.26
C GLY A 221 2.03 15.37 22.66
N ASP A 222 1.50 14.18 22.93
CA ASP A 222 2.28 13.01 23.36
C ASP A 222 2.70 12.11 22.19
N ARG A 223 2.21 12.36 20.97
CA ARG A 223 2.53 11.53 19.79
C ARG A 223 4.02 11.49 19.50
N GLY A 224 4.71 12.63 19.62
CA GLY A 224 6.14 12.72 19.40
C GLY A 224 6.95 11.81 20.33
N VAL A 225 6.59 11.78 21.62
CA VAL A 225 7.25 10.90 22.60
C VAL A 225 6.80 9.44 22.47
N PHE A 226 5.58 9.16 22.01
CA PHE A 226 5.15 7.81 21.66
C PHE A 226 6.05 7.21 20.57
N TYR A 227 6.32 7.94 19.48
CA TYR A 227 7.24 7.50 18.43
C TYR A 227 8.65 7.25 18.98
N ALA A 228 9.14 8.16 19.82
CA ALA A 228 10.47 8.05 20.40
C ALA A 228 10.60 6.85 21.37
N GLN A 229 9.58 6.59 22.19
CA GLN A 229 9.53 5.39 23.05
C GLN A 229 9.36 4.10 22.25
N SER A 230 8.64 4.15 21.13
CA SER A 230 8.48 3.02 20.21
C SER A 230 9.81 2.63 19.57
N TRP A 231 10.61 3.63 19.16
CA TRP A 231 12.00 3.43 18.73
C TRP A 231 12.83 2.76 19.83
N LEU A 232 12.80 3.30 21.06
CA LEU A 232 13.62 2.78 22.16
C LEU A 232 13.26 1.34 22.54
N LEU A 233 11.97 1.02 22.57
CA LEU A 233 11.47 -0.33 22.85
C LEU A 233 11.85 -1.30 21.72
N THR A 234 11.72 -0.88 20.47
CA THR A 234 12.16 -1.67 19.32
C THR A 234 13.66 -1.89 19.35
N HIS A 235 14.45 -0.84 19.60
CA HIS A 235 15.90 -0.93 19.77
C HIS A 235 16.28 -1.86 20.92
N TYR A 236 15.53 -1.86 22.03
CA TYR A 236 15.74 -2.77 23.14
C TYR A 236 15.51 -4.23 22.73
N VAL A 237 14.45 -4.52 21.98
CA VAL A 237 14.11 -5.89 21.55
C VAL A 237 14.98 -6.38 20.39
N TRP A 238 15.21 -5.55 19.36
CA TRP A 238 15.86 -5.95 18.10
C TRP A 238 17.37 -6.11 18.20
N SER A 239 18.02 -5.36 19.09
CA SER A 239 19.49 -5.40 19.24
C SER A 239 20.00 -6.67 19.94
N ASP A 240 19.10 -7.48 20.51
CA ASP A 240 19.43 -8.66 21.30
C ASP A 240 18.73 -9.90 20.73
N ARG A 241 19.54 -10.94 20.47
CA ARG A 241 19.06 -12.15 19.78
C ARG A 241 17.99 -12.88 20.59
N ASP A 242 18.13 -12.95 21.91
CA ASP A 242 17.22 -13.69 22.79
C ASP A 242 15.91 -12.95 23.03
N ARG A 243 15.95 -11.61 23.09
CA ARG A 243 14.73 -10.79 23.15
C ARG A 243 13.97 -10.82 21.82
N ARG A 244 14.69 -10.70 20.70
CA ARG A 244 14.11 -10.79 19.35
C ARG A 244 13.51 -12.17 19.08
N ALA A 245 14.16 -13.25 19.50
CA ALA A 245 13.65 -14.61 19.29
C ALA A 245 12.29 -14.88 19.98
N ARG A 246 11.99 -14.17 21.07
CA ARG A 246 10.74 -14.31 21.84
C ARG A 246 9.63 -13.37 21.40
N ILE A 247 9.85 -12.51 20.41
CA ILE A 247 8.84 -11.53 20.00
C ILE A 247 7.59 -12.20 19.40
N SER A 248 7.74 -13.35 18.74
CA SER A 248 6.61 -14.13 18.23
C SER A 248 5.67 -14.56 19.36
N ASP A 249 6.22 -15.03 20.47
CA ASP A 249 5.43 -15.50 21.62
C ASP A 249 4.60 -14.36 22.22
N TYR A 250 5.19 -13.15 22.30
CA TYR A 250 4.49 -11.96 22.73
C TYR A 250 3.36 -11.57 21.75
N LEU A 251 3.66 -11.53 20.45
CA LEU A 251 2.68 -11.16 19.43
C LEU A 251 1.53 -12.16 19.34
N ASP A 252 1.81 -13.46 19.46
CA ASP A 252 0.82 -14.52 19.45
C ASP A 252 -0.08 -14.46 20.69
N ALA A 253 0.49 -14.18 21.87
CA ALA A 253 -0.29 -13.99 23.08
C ALA A 253 -1.24 -12.79 22.99
N VAL A 254 -0.78 -11.67 22.40
CA VAL A 254 -1.61 -10.48 22.14
C VAL A 254 -2.70 -10.79 21.11
N ARG A 255 -2.36 -11.49 20.01
CA ARG A 255 -3.34 -11.91 18.99
C ARG A 255 -4.40 -12.87 19.57
N ALA A 256 -4.01 -13.70 20.53
CA ALA A 256 -4.91 -14.54 21.30
C ALA A 256 -5.78 -13.77 22.31
N GLY A 257 -5.67 -12.44 22.40
CA GLY A 257 -6.52 -11.58 23.23
C GLY A 257 -5.94 -11.27 24.62
N SER A 258 -4.70 -11.65 24.91
CA SER A 258 -4.05 -11.27 26.16
C SER A 258 -3.82 -9.76 26.21
N HIS A 259 -4.03 -9.15 27.37
CA HIS A 259 -3.66 -7.74 27.56
C HIS A 259 -2.16 -7.56 27.29
N PRO A 260 -1.72 -6.58 26.46
CA PRO A 260 -0.32 -6.45 26.04
C PRO A 260 0.69 -6.40 27.20
N MET A 261 0.37 -5.69 28.28
CA MET A 261 1.27 -5.65 29.44
C MET A 261 1.38 -7.01 30.16
N ALA A 262 0.30 -7.79 30.21
CA ALA A 262 0.32 -9.12 30.83
C ALA A 262 1.10 -10.12 29.96
N ALA A 263 0.91 -10.07 28.64
CA ALA A 263 1.68 -10.86 27.68
C ALA A 263 3.19 -10.54 27.77
N TRP A 264 3.55 -9.26 27.83
CA TRP A 264 4.95 -8.86 28.01
C TRP A 264 5.55 -9.40 29.30
N LYS A 265 4.83 -9.31 30.43
CA LYS A 265 5.29 -9.86 31.70
C LYS A 265 5.50 -11.37 31.62
N ALA A 266 4.61 -12.09 30.94
CA ALA A 266 4.73 -13.54 30.79
C ALA A 266 5.96 -13.95 29.96
N VAL A 267 6.27 -13.19 28.89
CA VAL A 267 7.36 -13.52 27.94
C VAL A 267 8.72 -12.99 28.40
N TYR A 268 8.76 -11.76 28.92
CA TYR A 268 9.99 -11.04 29.26
C TYR A 268 10.23 -10.90 30.76
N GLY A 269 9.28 -11.30 31.62
CA GLY A 269 9.44 -11.28 33.07
C GLY A 269 9.40 -9.88 33.71
N GLN A 270 8.99 -8.85 32.95
CA GLN A 270 8.99 -7.45 33.40
C GLN A 270 7.56 -6.96 33.59
N ASP A 271 7.27 -6.39 34.76
CA ASP A 271 6.09 -5.54 34.93
C ASP A 271 6.33 -4.12 34.39
N GLU A 272 5.29 -3.29 34.41
CA GLU A 272 5.32 -1.95 33.83
C GLU A 272 6.48 -1.09 34.39
N LYS A 273 6.62 -1.02 35.71
CA LYS A 273 7.66 -0.23 36.38
C LYS A 273 9.06 -0.76 36.07
N THR A 274 9.21 -2.09 36.02
CA THR A 274 10.49 -2.73 35.70
C THR A 274 10.89 -2.46 34.25
N LEU A 275 9.95 -2.54 33.31
CA LEU A 275 10.19 -2.23 31.90
C LEU A 275 10.56 -0.76 31.73
N GLU A 276 9.81 0.18 32.33
CA GLU A 276 10.11 1.61 32.27
C GLU A 276 11.53 1.91 32.78
N LYS A 277 11.88 1.41 33.97
CA LYS A 277 13.23 1.56 34.53
C LYS A 277 14.31 0.94 33.63
N THR A 278 14.01 -0.20 33.01
CA THR A 278 14.93 -0.89 32.10
C THR A 278 15.19 -0.05 30.86
N LEU A 279 14.15 0.50 30.23
CA LEU A 279 14.28 1.36 29.05
C LEU A 279 15.05 2.64 29.39
N LEU A 280 14.74 3.28 30.52
CA LEU A 280 15.46 4.47 30.97
C LEU A 280 16.96 4.20 31.17
N ALA A 281 17.31 3.07 31.80
CA ALA A 281 18.70 2.67 31.96
C ALA A 281 19.38 2.33 30.62
N TYR A 282 18.64 1.67 29.73
CA TYR A 282 19.11 1.22 28.42
C TYR A 282 19.52 2.37 27.48
N MET A 283 18.93 3.56 27.63
CA MET A 283 19.33 4.75 26.86
C MET A 283 20.83 5.08 26.99
N ASN A 284 21.49 4.67 28.07
CA ASN A 284 22.93 4.88 28.27
C ASN A 284 23.81 3.85 27.54
N ASN A 285 23.23 2.78 26.99
CA ASN A 285 23.94 1.64 26.39
C ASN A 285 23.43 1.32 24.98
N LEU A 286 23.04 2.34 24.22
CA LEU A 286 22.59 2.17 22.84
C LEU A 286 23.76 1.76 21.94
N SER A 287 23.59 0.63 21.25
CA SER A 287 24.54 0.13 20.25
C SER A 287 23.80 -0.20 18.97
N GLY A 288 24.19 0.44 17.88
CA GLY A 288 23.69 0.12 16.55
C GLY A 288 24.28 -1.18 16.01
N LEU A 289 23.64 -1.73 14.98
CA LEU A 289 24.14 -2.86 14.21
C LEU A 289 25.01 -2.35 13.07
N GLU A 290 26.28 -2.80 13.02
CA GLU A 290 27.15 -2.58 11.86
C GLU A 290 27.15 -3.83 10.97
N LEU A 291 26.82 -3.64 9.69
CA LEU A 291 26.90 -4.66 8.66
C LEU A 291 27.98 -4.27 7.65
N LYS A 292 29.04 -5.05 7.55
CA LYS A 292 30.03 -4.87 6.47
C LYS A 292 29.45 -5.37 5.15
N ARG A 293 29.72 -4.64 4.07
CA ARG A 293 29.27 -4.99 2.73
C ARG A 293 30.28 -4.56 1.66
N ALA A 294 30.14 -5.12 0.47
CA ALA A 294 30.72 -4.49 -0.71
C ALA A 294 29.82 -3.33 -1.17
N PRO A 295 30.37 -2.33 -1.87
CA PRO A 295 29.58 -1.26 -2.48
C PRO A 295 28.48 -1.84 -3.37
N PRO A 296 27.21 -1.44 -3.17
CA PRO A 296 26.13 -1.89 -4.04
C PRO A 296 26.36 -1.36 -5.46
N PRO A 297 26.04 -2.14 -6.50
CA PRO A 297 26.10 -1.65 -7.86
C PRO A 297 25.10 -0.49 -8.03
N PRO A 298 25.41 0.53 -8.85
CA PRO A 298 24.42 1.57 -9.17
C PRO A 298 23.18 0.92 -9.79
N PRO A 299 21.95 1.27 -9.33
CA PRO A 299 20.76 0.66 -9.90
C PRO A 299 20.56 1.10 -11.34
N LYS A 300 19.92 0.24 -12.14
CA LYS A 300 19.48 0.60 -13.48
C LYS A 300 18.28 1.53 -13.37
N ILE A 301 18.43 2.77 -13.82
CA ILE A 301 17.36 3.77 -13.79
C ILE A 301 16.97 4.17 -15.20
N THR A 302 15.69 3.96 -15.54
CA THR A 302 15.09 4.43 -16.80
C THR A 302 14.39 5.76 -16.57
N PHE A 303 14.86 6.81 -17.26
CA PHE A 303 14.24 8.14 -17.20
C PHE A 303 13.30 8.36 -18.38
N SER A 304 12.12 8.91 -18.10
CA SER A 304 11.22 9.48 -19.11
C SER A 304 10.65 10.80 -18.63
N ARG A 305 10.20 11.65 -19.56
CA ARG A 305 9.45 12.87 -19.23
C ARG A 305 7.97 12.57 -19.25
N MET A 306 7.25 13.17 -18.31
CA MET A 306 5.79 13.13 -18.28
C MET A 306 5.20 14.05 -19.36
N PRO A 307 3.94 13.84 -19.78
CA PRO A 307 3.21 14.80 -20.62
C PRO A 307 3.14 16.19 -19.99
N ALA A 308 3.02 17.24 -20.80
CA ALA A 308 3.02 18.63 -20.37
C ALA A 308 1.87 18.95 -19.40
N GLY A 309 0.74 18.28 -19.51
CA GLY A 309 -0.36 18.38 -18.54
C GLY A 309 0.01 17.90 -17.14
N ALA A 310 0.98 16.99 -16.98
CA ALA A 310 1.40 16.48 -15.68
C ALA A 310 1.98 17.60 -14.80
N ASP A 311 2.58 18.63 -15.39
CA ASP A 311 3.08 19.82 -14.71
C ASP A 311 2.02 20.51 -13.84
N ASP A 312 0.77 20.54 -14.31
CA ASP A 312 -0.34 21.13 -13.59
C ASP A 312 -1.21 20.12 -12.83
N LEU A 313 -1.11 18.82 -13.12
CA LEU A 313 -2.17 17.85 -12.76
C LEU A 313 -1.69 16.60 -12.03
N ILE A 314 -0.38 16.27 -12.04
CA ILE A 314 0.09 14.98 -11.51
C ILE A 314 -0.20 14.79 -10.01
N LEU A 315 -0.16 15.89 -9.24
CA LEU A 315 -0.46 15.89 -7.81
C LEU A 315 -1.97 15.94 -7.56
N GLU A 316 -2.74 16.67 -8.38
CA GLU A 316 -4.20 16.69 -8.34
C GLU A 316 -4.82 15.32 -8.61
N VAL A 317 -4.20 14.51 -9.48
CA VAL A 317 -4.61 13.10 -9.69
C VAL A 317 -4.42 12.29 -8.41
N GLN A 318 -3.35 12.51 -7.65
CA GLN A 318 -3.17 11.82 -6.37
C GLN A 318 -4.22 12.27 -5.34
N GLN A 319 -4.57 13.55 -5.33
CA GLN A 319 -5.66 14.05 -4.48
C GLN A 319 -7.00 13.40 -4.82
N LEU A 320 -7.31 13.21 -6.11
CA LEU A 320 -8.53 12.51 -6.55
C LEU A 320 -8.60 11.07 -6.02
N LYS A 321 -7.46 10.35 -6.00
CA LYS A 321 -7.37 8.98 -5.49
C LYS A 321 -7.57 8.86 -3.97
N LEU A 322 -7.47 9.96 -3.23
CA LEU A 322 -7.69 10.02 -1.78
C LEU A 322 -9.15 10.32 -1.40
N ASP A 323 -10.05 10.37 -2.39
CA ASP A 323 -11.43 10.85 -2.29
C ASP A 323 -11.51 12.35 -1.90
N ILE A 324 -12.16 13.14 -2.74
CA ILE A 324 -12.45 14.55 -2.42
C ILE A 324 -13.71 14.61 -1.54
N PRO A 325 -13.67 15.30 -0.38
CA PRO A 325 -14.87 15.50 0.43
C PRO A 325 -16.00 16.12 -0.40
N GLN A 326 -17.22 15.60 -0.28
CA GLN A 326 -18.37 16.00 -1.11
C GLN A 326 -18.56 17.53 -1.17
N ALA A 327 -18.36 18.23 -0.06
CA ALA A 327 -18.50 19.68 0.02
C ALA A 327 -17.46 20.46 -0.82
N LYS A 328 -16.27 19.88 -1.04
CA LYS A 328 -15.17 20.46 -1.85
C LYS A 328 -15.22 20.00 -3.32
N GLY A 329 -16.06 19.02 -3.64
CA GLY A 329 -16.14 18.38 -4.97
C GLY A 329 -16.41 19.35 -6.13
N PRO A 330 -17.45 20.20 -6.07
CA PRO A 330 -17.77 21.13 -7.15
C PRO A 330 -16.63 22.11 -7.48
N ASP A 331 -16.02 22.70 -6.47
CA ASP A 331 -14.91 23.65 -6.64
C ASP A 331 -13.66 22.95 -7.21
N PHE A 332 -13.37 21.73 -6.71
CA PHE A 332 -12.28 20.93 -7.24
C PHE A 332 -12.50 20.58 -8.72
N LEU A 333 -13.70 20.12 -9.09
CA LEU A 333 -14.03 19.79 -10.48
C LEU A 333 -13.95 21.02 -11.39
N ALA A 334 -14.39 22.19 -10.92
CA ALA A 334 -14.25 23.46 -11.65
C ALA A 334 -12.78 23.82 -11.88
N LYS A 335 -11.91 23.63 -10.86
CA LYS A 335 -10.45 23.76 -11.01
C LYS A 335 -9.93 22.80 -12.09
N MET A 336 -10.31 21.52 -12.04
CA MET A 336 -9.84 20.52 -13.01
C MET A 336 -10.23 20.89 -14.44
N ARG A 337 -11.51 21.21 -14.68
CA ARG A 337 -12.01 21.69 -16.00
C ARG A 337 -11.21 22.88 -16.52
N LYS A 338 -10.92 23.86 -15.67
CA LYS A 338 -10.14 25.05 -16.04
C LYS A 338 -8.69 24.70 -16.41
N VAL A 339 -8.05 23.83 -15.63
CA VAL A 339 -6.65 23.45 -15.86
C VAL A 339 -6.50 22.59 -17.12
N THR A 340 -7.37 21.60 -17.31
CA THR A 340 -7.33 20.71 -18.49
C THR A 340 -7.69 21.45 -19.77
N ALA A 341 -8.51 22.51 -19.71
CA ALA A 341 -8.80 23.38 -20.85
C ALA A 341 -7.59 24.13 -21.42
N LYS A 342 -6.45 24.19 -20.69
CA LYS A 342 -5.18 24.69 -21.24
C LYS A 342 -4.62 23.78 -22.35
N ARG A 343 -4.97 22.49 -22.34
CA ARG A 343 -4.46 21.45 -23.25
C ARG A 343 -5.58 20.52 -23.73
N PRO A 344 -6.60 21.04 -24.43
CA PRO A 344 -7.83 20.30 -24.73
C PRO A 344 -7.61 19.12 -25.69
N ALA A 345 -6.53 19.11 -26.48
CA ALA A 345 -6.20 18.01 -27.39
C ALA A 345 -5.28 16.94 -26.74
N GLU A 346 -4.60 17.27 -25.63
CA GLU A 346 -3.63 16.37 -24.99
C GLU A 346 -4.35 15.18 -24.35
N PHE A 347 -3.88 13.97 -24.64
CA PHE A 347 -4.49 12.74 -24.14
C PHE A 347 -4.45 12.69 -22.61
N TYR A 348 -3.30 13.03 -22.02
CA TYR A 348 -3.14 13.06 -20.56
C TYR A 348 -4.15 14.00 -19.89
N SER A 349 -4.22 15.27 -20.31
CA SER A 349 -5.18 16.23 -19.74
C SER A 349 -6.64 15.80 -19.91
N ARG A 350 -7.00 15.19 -21.06
CA ARG A 350 -8.35 14.65 -21.28
C ARG A 350 -8.65 13.44 -20.39
N ARG A 351 -7.69 12.52 -20.19
CA ARG A 351 -7.84 11.39 -19.26
C ARG A 351 -8.02 11.86 -17.83
N VAL A 352 -7.24 12.85 -17.39
CA VAL A 352 -7.39 13.46 -16.05
C VAL A 352 -8.75 14.16 -15.89
N LEU A 353 -9.24 14.86 -16.92
CA LEU A 353 -10.59 15.43 -16.88
C LEU A 353 -11.65 14.34 -16.75
N ALA A 354 -11.57 13.28 -17.56
CA ALA A 354 -12.51 12.18 -17.54
C ALA A 354 -12.53 11.48 -16.16
N ARG A 355 -11.36 11.26 -15.56
CA ARG A 355 -11.21 10.81 -14.17
C ARG A 355 -12.00 11.70 -13.20
N ALA A 356 -11.74 13.01 -13.20
CA ALA A 356 -12.39 13.95 -12.29
C ALA A 356 -13.92 13.97 -12.48
N GLU A 357 -14.41 13.83 -13.71
CA GLU A 357 -15.84 13.77 -14.02
C GLU A 357 -16.50 12.46 -13.55
N CYS A 358 -15.78 11.33 -13.59
CA CYS A 358 -16.29 10.07 -13.04
C CYS A 358 -16.48 10.14 -11.52
N ASP A 359 -15.53 10.79 -10.84
CA ASP A 359 -15.47 10.84 -9.39
C ASP A 359 -16.40 11.92 -8.83
N LEU A 360 -16.50 13.08 -9.49
CA LEU A 360 -17.13 14.29 -8.94
C LEU A 360 -18.23 14.91 -9.82
N GLY A 361 -18.36 14.48 -11.08
CA GLY A 361 -19.15 15.16 -12.10
C GLY A 361 -20.21 14.28 -12.76
N ASP A 362 -20.39 14.47 -14.06
CA ASP A 362 -21.31 13.65 -14.86
C ASP A 362 -20.62 12.35 -15.28
N ARG A 363 -20.98 11.26 -14.60
CA ARG A 363 -20.43 9.93 -14.87
C ARG A 363 -20.71 9.44 -16.29
N LYS A 364 -21.85 9.79 -16.89
CA LYS A 364 -22.15 9.36 -18.26
C LYS A 364 -21.21 10.08 -19.24
N ALA A 365 -21.05 11.39 -19.08
CA ALA A 365 -20.10 12.17 -19.88
C ALA A 365 -18.66 11.66 -19.69
N CYS A 366 -18.28 11.29 -18.45
CA CYS A 366 -16.98 10.69 -18.17
C CYS A 366 -16.75 9.39 -18.95
N GLU A 367 -17.73 8.47 -18.95
CA GLU A 367 -17.63 7.18 -19.63
C GLU A 367 -17.53 7.37 -21.16
N GLU A 368 -18.25 8.34 -21.73
CA GLU A 368 -18.15 8.70 -23.15
C GLU A 368 -16.75 9.23 -23.51
N MET A 369 -16.18 10.11 -22.67
CA MET A 369 -14.80 10.59 -22.84
C MET A 369 -13.78 9.45 -22.77
N LEU A 370 -13.90 8.54 -21.81
CA LEU A 370 -12.99 7.39 -21.67
C LEU A 370 -13.08 6.44 -22.86
N ARG A 371 -14.28 6.17 -23.38
CA ARG A 371 -14.46 5.34 -24.59
C ARG A 371 -13.84 5.99 -25.82
N SER A 372 -13.95 7.31 -25.96
CA SER A 372 -13.25 8.07 -27.02
C SER A 372 -11.73 7.95 -26.88
N LEU A 373 -11.19 8.10 -25.68
CA LEU A 373 -9.76 7.92 -25.41
C LEU A 373 -9.28 6.48 -25.71
N LEU A 374 -10.09 5.46 -25.42
CA LEU A 374 -9.76 4.07 -25.79
C LEU A 374 -9.89 3.79 -27.29
N ALA A 375 -10.65 4.59 -28.04
CA ALA A 375 -10.64 4.51 -29.51
C ALA A 375 -9.30 5.03 -30.07
N GLU A 376 -8.71 6.05 -29.45
CA GLU A 376 -7.39 6.59 -29.82
C GLU A 376 -6.23 5.70 -29.35
N ARG A 377 -6.31 5.20 -28.10
CA ARG A 377 -5.28 4.35 -27.47
C ARG A 377 -5.94 3.12 -26.82
N PRO A 378 -6.20 2.04 -27.58
CA PRO A 378 -6.95 0.86 -27.09
C PRO A 378 -6.29 0.06 -25.97
N GLN A 379 -5.01 0.26 -25.70
CA GLN A 379 -4.27 -0.45 -24.66
C GLN A 379 -3.82 0.48 -23.52
N ASP A 380 -4.35 1.71 -23.44
CA ASP A 380 -4.02 2.61 -22.33
C ASP A 380 -4.59 2.07 -21.00
N LEU A 381 -3.69 1.54 -20.17
CA LEU A 381 -4.01 0.84 -18.92
C LEU A 381 -4.83 1.73 -17.96
N GLU A 382 -4.41 2.98 -17.74
CA GLU A 382 -5.09 3.86 -16.79
C GLU A 382 -6.49 4.25 -17.27
N THR A 383 -6.69 4.51 -18.58
CA THR A 383 -8.04 4.73 -19.13
C THR A 383 -8.94 3.50 -18.94
N LEU A 384 -8.41 2.29 -19.13
CA LEU A 384 -9.14 1.05 -18.88
C LEU A 384 -9.52 0.89 -17.40
N GLN A 385 -8.59 1.17 -16.49
CA GLN A 385 -8.81 1.11 -15.04
C GLN A 385 -9.90 2.09 -14.61
N ILE A 386 -9.84 3.36 -15.05
CA ILE A 386 -10.85 4.37 -14.71
C ILE A 386 -12.22 3.96 -15.24
N LEU A 387 -12.31 3.46 -16.47
CA LEU A 387 -13.58 3.04 -17.04
C LEU A 387 -14.16 1.82 -16.31
N ALA A 388 -13.34 0.81 -16.00
CA ALA A 388 -13.75 -0.35 -15.22
C ALA A 388 -14.27 0.06 -13.83
N ALA A 389 -13.54 0.93 -13.12
CA ALA A 389 -13.95 1.46 -11.82
C ALA A 389 -15.26 2.25 -11.90
N SER A 390 -15.43 3.09 -12.94
CA SER A 390 -16.67 3.83 -13.19
C SER A 390 -17.86 2.88 -13.39
N ARG A 391 -17.71 1.82 -14.20
CA ARG A 391 -18.79 0.82 -14.40
C ARG A 391 -19.13 0.06 -13.12
N LEU A 392 -18.13 -0.32 -12.31
CA LEU A 392 -18.36 -0.94 -10.99
C LEU A 392 -19.08 0.02 -10.02
N SER A 393 -18.77 1.32 -10.07
CA SER A 393 -19.49 2.34 -9.31
C SER A 393 -20.94 2.48 -9.76
N THR A 394 -21.19 2.50 -11.08
CA THR A 394 -22.52 2.52 -11.67
C THR A 394 -23.34 1.29 -11.26
N ALA A 395 -22.74 0.10 -11.21
CA ALA A 395 -23.41 -1.10 -10.71
C ALA A 395 -23.81 -0.97 -9.23
N ARG A 396 -22.91 -0.48 -8.37
CA ARG A 396 -23.21 -0.22 -6.94
C ARG A 396 -24.33 0.80 -6.76
N GLN A 397 -24.37 1.83 -7.60
CA GLN A 397 -25.46 2.81 -7.61
C GLN A 397 -26.78 2.16 -8.03
N ALA A 398 -26.79 1.41 -9.13
CA ALA A 398 -27.98 0.71 -9.61
C ALA A 398 -28.56 -0.25 -8.56
N ILE A 399 -27.70 -0.98 -7.82
CA ILE A 399 -28.13 -1.82 -6.69
C ILE A 399 -28.83 -0.98 -5.61
N ARG A 400 -28.25 0.15 -5.21
CA ARG A 400 -28.84 1.06 -4.21
C ARG A 400 -30.18 1.64 -4.67
N GLU A 401 -30.32 1.88 -5.97
CA GLU A 401 -31.55 2.33 -6.63
C GLU A 401 -32.54 1.19 -6.93
N LYS A 402 -32.24 -0.03 -6.46
CA LYS A 402 -33.09 -1.23 -6.61
C LYS A 402 -33.34 -1.61 -8.07
N ALA A 403 -32.37 -1.37 -8.95
CA ALA A 403 -32.38 -1.88 -10.32
C ALA A 403 -32.51 -3.42 -10.34
N SER A 404 -33.06 -3.96 -11.42
CA SER A 404 -33.20 -5.41 -11.56
C SER A 404 -31.83 -6.09 -11.63
N ARG A 405 -31.79 -7.38 -11.25
CA ARG A 405 -30.57 -8.19 -11.36
C ARG A 405 -29.99 -8.16 -12.77
N ASP A 406 -30.83 -8.24 -13.79
CA ASP A 406 -30.40 -8.22 -15.20
C ASP A 406 -29.75 -6.89 -15.59
N GLN A 407 -30.28 -5.76 -15.11
CA GLN A 407 -29.69 -4.44 -15.35
C GLN A 407 -28.29 -4.35 -14.74
N VAL A 408 -28.12 -4.80 -13.50
CA VAL A 408 -26.81 -4.79 -12.83
C VAL A 408 -25.85 -5.78 -13.50
N GLN A 409 -26.33 -6.95 -13.90
CA GLN A 409 -25.51 -7.96 -14.58
C GLN A 409 -25.00 -7.46 -15.94
N ALA A 410 -25.79 -6.68 -16.68
CA ALA A 410 -25.35 -6.03 -17.92
C ALA A 410 -24.23 -5.00 -17.66
N ILE A 411 -24.31 -4.24 -16.57
CA ILE A 411 -23.24 -3.30 -16.16
C ILE A 411 -21.97 -4.08 -15.79
N TYR A 412 -22.10 -5.17 -15.03
CA TYR A 412 -20.97 -6.04 -14.69
C TYR A 412 -20.34 -6.72 -15.90
N ALA A 413 -21.12 -7.12 -16.90
CA ALA A 413 -20.59 -7.68 -18.15
C ALA A 413 -19.73 -6.65 -18.91
N ASP A 414 -20.20 -5.40 -19.01
CA ASP A 414 -19.43 -4.30 -19.61
C ASP A 414 -18.15 -4.03 -18.80
N ALA A 415 -18.23 -3.95 -17.47
CA ALA A 415 -17.06 -3.82 -16.59
C ALA A 415 -16.03 -4.95 -16.81
N THR A 416 -16.51 -6.20 -16.87
CA THR A 416 -15.67 -7.41 -17.06
C THR A 416 -14.91 -7.36 -18.38
N SER A 417 -15.48 -6.76 -19.42
CA SER A 417 -14.79 -6.59 -20.71
C SER A 417 -13.51 -5.72 -20.58
N TYR A 418 -13.54 -4.68 -19.75
CA TYR A 418 -12.39 -3.84 -19.46
C TYR A 418 -11.41 -4.53 -18.51
N LEU A 419 -11.92 -5.13 -17.43
CA LEU A 419 -11.10 -5.90 -16.47
C LEU A 419 -10.31 -7.01 -17.17
N GLY A 420 -10.92 -7.72 -18.11
CA GLY A 420 -10.24 -8.74 -18.91
C GLY A 420 -9.17 -8.18 -19.86
N ARG A 421 -9.31 -6.94 -20.34
CA ARG A 421 -8.26 -6.25 -21.12
C ARG A 421 -7.11 -5.80 -20.23
N ILE A 422 -7.42 -5.29 -19.04
CA ILE A 422 -6.41 -4.93 -18.03
C ILE A 422 -5.58 -6.16 -17.68
N HIS A 423 -6.22 -7.27 -17.33
CA HIS A 423 -5.52 -8.51 -16.96
C HIS A 423 -4.61 -9.08 -18.07
N LYS A 424 -4.94 -8.82 -19.34
CA LYS A 424 -4.06 -9.18 -20.47
C LYS A 424 -2.82 -8.28 -20.59
N ILE A 425 -2.92 -7.02 -20.16
CA ILE A 425 -1.82 -6.06 -20.17
C ILE A 425 -0.94 -6.26 -18.92
N ASP A 426 -1.57 -6.38 -17.76
CA ASP A 426 -0.94 -6.59 -16.47
C ASP A 426 -1.73 -7.65 -15.66
N PRO A 427 -1.27 -8.91 -15.66
CA PRO A 427 -1.92 -9.98 -14.91
C PRO A 427 -1.92 -9.76 -13.39
N ASN A 428 -1.00 -8.93 -12.88
CA ASN A 428 -0.88 -8.59 -11.46
C ASN A 428 -1.57 -7.26 -11.12
N ASP A 429 -2.41 -6.72 -12.00
CA ASP A 429 -3.23 -5.56 -11.67
C ASP A 429 -4.26 -5.94 -10.59
N TYR A 430 -3.97 -5.55 -9.35
CA TYR A 430 -4.80 -5.89 -8.21
C TYR A 430 -6.18 -5.22 -8.26
N MET A 431 -6.32 -4.09 -8.95
CA MET A 431 -7.61 -3.42 -9.13
C MET A 431 -8.49 -4.17 -10.13
N ALA A 432 -7.91 -4.78 -11.15
CA ALA A 432 -8.63 -5.66 -12.07
C ALA A 432 -9.10 -6.94 -11.37
N LEU A 433 -8.24 -7.56 -10.57
CA LEU A 433 -8.59 -8.74 -9.77
C LEU A 433 -9.67 -8.42 -8.74
N PHE A 434 -9.51 -7.32 -8.00
CA PHE A 434 -10.50 -6.83 -7.05
C PHE A 434 -11.84 -6.52 -7.73
N GLY A 435 -11.81 -5.79 -8.84
CA GLY A 435 -12.98 -5.44 -9.63
C GLY A 435 -13.70 -6.67 -10.17
N TYR A 436 -12.97 -7.70 -10.61
CA TYR A 436 -13.56 -8.98 -11.02
C TYR A 436 -14.33 -9.64 -9.88
N ALA A 437 -13.74 -9.72 -8.69
CA ALA A 437 -14.41 -10.28 -7.52
C ALA A 437 -15.69 -9.50 -7.17
N GLN A 438 -15.70 -8.17 -7.33
CA GLN A 438 -16.90 -7.35 -7.11
C GLN A 438 -18.04 -7.65 -8.09
N THR A 439 -17.75 -8.12 -9.31
CA THR A 439 -18.79 -8.53 -10.27
C THR A 439 -19.56 -9.78 -9.84
N LYS A 440 -19.06 -10.50 -8.82
CA LYS A 440 -19.66 -11.72 -8.25
C LYS A 440 -20.54 -11.45 -7.03
N SER A 441 -20.92 -10.19 -6.81
CA SER A 441 -21.67 -9.75 -5.63
C SER A 441 -23.04 -10.41 -5.44
N PHE A 442 -23.65 -10.94 -6.51
CA PHE A 442 -24.93 -11.67 -6.45
C PHE A 442 -24.79 -13.16 -6.12
N ASP A 443 -23.58 -13.68 -6.07
CA ASP A 443 -23.35 -15.07 -5.69
C ASP A 443 -23.63 -15.20 -4.19
N SER A 444 -24.58 -16.06 -3.81
CA SER A 444 -24.92 -16.31 -2.41
C SER A 444 -23.77 -17.00 -1.67
N VAL A 445 -22.98 -17.80 -2.39
CA VAL A 445 -21.74 -18.42 -1.95
C VAL A 445 -20.68 -18.15 -3.00
N PRO A 446 -19.57 -17.48 -2.66
CA PRO A 446 -18.49 -17.23 -3.60
C PRO A 446 -17.89 -18.54 -4.12
N SER A 447 -17.58 -18.59 -5.42
CA SER A 447 -16.83 -19.70 -6.00
C SER A 447 -15.39 -19.73 -5.49
N GLU A 448 -14.76 -20.91 -5.51
CA GLU A 448 -13.33 -21.06 -5.19
C GLU A 448 -12.45 -20.15 -6.06
N ASN A 449 -12.79 -20.00 -7.35
CA ASN A 449 -12.09 -19.06 -8.23
C ASN A 449 -12.20 -17.61 -7.75
N THR A 450 -13.38 -17.19 -7.27
CA THR A 450 -13.58 -15.84 -6.71
C THR A 450 -12.71 -15.63 -5.46
N LEU A 451 -12.65 -16.63 -4.57
CA LEU A 451 -11.81 -16.60 -3.37
C LEU A 451 -10.32 -16.52 -3.72
N ASN A 452 -9.87 -17.31 -4.70
CA ASN A 452 -8.47 -17.26 -5.17
C ASN A 452 -8.12 -15.91 -5.80
N VAL A 453 -9.02 -15.32 -6.61
CA VAL A 453 -8.80 -14.02 -7.25
C VAL A 453 -8.71 -12.90 -6.21
N ILE A 454 -9.61 -12.86 -5.23
CA ILE A 454 -9.57 -11.81 -4.20
C ILE A 454 -8.38 -11.98 -3.25
N SER A 455 -7.96 -13.21 -2.94
CA SER A 455 -6.73 -13.49 -2.19
C SER A 455 -5.52 -12.97 -2.95
N ARG A 456 -5.42 -13.26 -4.26
CA ARG A 456 -4.33 -12.76 -5.08
C ARG A 456 -4.28 -11.22 -5.12
N ALA A 457 -5.42 -10.56 -5.21
CA ALA A 457 -5.49 -9.09 -5.10
C ALA A 457 -4.93 -8.59 -3.75
N ALA A 458 -5.26 -9.27 -2.65
CA ALA A 458 -4.78 -8.94 -1.31
C ALA A 458 -3.29 -9.29 -1.09
N GLU A 459 -2.73 -10.26 -1.80
CA GLU A 459 -1.30 -10.59 -1.80
C GLU A 459 -0.47 -9.56 -2.56
N ILE A 460 -1.00 -9.04 -3.68
CA ILE A 460 -0.32 -8.02 -4.48
C ILE A 460 -0.36 -6.66 -3.77
N ALA A 461 -1.51 -6.31 -3.18
CA ALA A 461 -1.72 -5.05 -2.47
C ALA A 461 -2.12 -5.28 -1.00
N PRO A 462 -1.25 -5.86 -0.17
CA PRO A 462 -1.55 -6.19 1.22
C PRO A 462 -1.86 -4.96 2.07
N GLN A 463 -1.52 -3.77 1.61
CA GLN A 463 -1.73 -2.50 2.29
C GLN A 463 -3.15 -1.94 2.02
N ALA A 464 -3.83 -2.42 0.98
CA ALA A 464 -5.17 -2.00 0.62
C ALA A 464 -6.22 -2.65 1.54
N SER A 465 -6.49 -2.02 2.68
CA SER A 465 -7.42 -2.53 3.70
C SER A 465 -8.81 -2.88 3.16
N MET A 466 -9.32 -2.14 2.16
CA MET A 466 -10.63 -2.42 1.54
C MET A 466 -10.65 -3.77 0.79
N ILE A 467 -9.55 -4.15 0.14
CA ILE A 467 -9.45 -5.44 -0.56
C ILE A 467 -9.47 -6.57 0.47
N ARG A 468 -8.67 -6.43 1.54
CA ARG A 468 -8.64 -7.40 2.65
C ARG A 468 -9.99 -7.57 3.34
N MET A 469 -10.69 -6.47 3.63
CA MET A 469 -12.03 -6.53 4.23
C MET A 469 -13.03 -7.20 3.28
N THR A 470 -12.93 -6.92 1.98
CA THR A 470 -13.78 -7.60 0.98
C THR A 470 -13.46 -9.08 0.89
N ALA A 471 -12.17 -9.46 0.89
CA ALA A 471 -11.73 -10.86 0.94
C ALA A 471 -12.31 -11.56 2.16
N ALA A 472 -12.15 -10.98 3.35
CA ALA A 472 -12.70 -11.50 4.58
C ALA A 472 -14.21 -11.70 4.51
N ARG A 473 -14.95 -10.75 3.95
CA ARG A 473 -16.41 -10.89 3.74
C ARG A 473 -16.74 -12.10 2.88
N LEU A 474 -16.03 -12.29 1.76
CA LEU A 474 -16.25 -13.42 0.85
C LEU A 474 -15.90 -14.76 1.53
N PHE A 475 -14.82 -14.81 2.31
CA PHE A 475 -14.48 -16.01 3.10
C PHE A 475 -15.51 -16.31 4.19
N ILE A 476 -16.07 -15.30 4.85
CA ILE A 476 -17.18 -15.49 5.81
C ILE A 476 -18.42 -16.05 5.10
N GLN A 477 -18.76 -15.56 3.90
CA GLN A 477 -19.86 -16.12 3.10
C GLN A 477 -19.62 -17.58 2.71
N ALA A 478 -18.36 -17.94 2.44
CA ALA A 478 -17.93 -19.32 2.17
C ALA A 478 -17.79 -20.18 3.45
N LYS A 479 -17.97 -19.59 4.64
CA LYS A 479 -17.75 -20.20 5.96
C LYS A 479 -16.33 -20.69 6.21
N GLU A 480 -15.35 -20.01 5.62
CA GLU A 480 -13.91 -20.21 5.85
C GLU A 480 -13.41 -19.11 6.81
N TYR A 481 -13.65 -19.30 8.10
CA TYR A 481 -13.45 -18.28 9.13
C TYR A 481 -11.97 -18.09 9.49
N GLU A 482 -11.16 -19.16 9.44
CA GLU A 482 -9.70 -19.04 9.62
C GLU A 482 -9.11 -18.09 8.56
N ALA A 483 -9.43 -18.33 7.28
CA ALA A 483 -8.98 -17.49 6.17
C ALA A 483 -9.52 -16.05 6.29
N ALA A 484 -10.78 -15.86 6.71
CA ALA A 484 -11.32 -14.54 6.94
C ALA A 484 -10.54 -13.75 8.02
N CYS A 485 -10.17 -14.41 9.12
CA CYS A 485 -9.34 -13.83 10.17
C CYS A 485 -7.92 -13.51 9.69
N GLU A 486 -7.30 -14.37 8.87
CA GLU A 486 -6.00 -14.09 8.24
C GLU A 486 -6.06 -12.82 7.35
N MET A 487 -7.14 -12.65 6.60
CA MET A 487 -7.34 -11.44 5.77
C MET A 487 -7.49 -10.17 6.61
N MET A 488 -8.23 -10.24 7.72
CA MET A 488 -8.49 -9.10 8.61
C MET A 488 -7.32 -8.73 9.52
N ALA A 489 -6.42 -9.67 9.87
CA ALA A 489 -5.40 -9.43 10.88
C ALA A 489 -4.51 -8.19 10.61
N PRO A 490 -4.01 -7.95 9.37
CA PRO A 490 -3.24 -6.73 9.09
C PRO A 490 -4.08 -5.46 9.16
N VAL A 491 -5.37 -5.54 8.85
CA VAL A 491 -6.31 -4.41 8.96
C VAL A 491 -6.55 -4.07 10.44
N ALA A 492 -6.79 -5.08 11.27
CA ALA A 492 -7.02 -4.93 12.70
C ALA A 492 -5.79 -4.37 13.44
N GLY A 493 -4.58 -4.78 13.01
CA GLY A 493 -3.34 -4.28 13.59
C GLY A 493 -2.94 -2.87 13.14
N ASN A 494 -3.51 -2.31 12.08
CA ASN A 494 -3.04 -1.04 11.52
C ASN A 494 -3.26 0.16 12.48
N PRO A 495 -2.21 0.81 13.01
CA PRO A 495 -2.30 1.92 13.94
C PRO A 495 -2.87 3.19 13.31
N HIS A 496 -2.92 3.26 11.98
CA HIS A 496 -3.53 4.33 11.20
C HIS A 496 -4.88 3.91 10.58
N GLY A 497 -5.38 2.70 10.88
CA GLY A 497 -6.58 2.11 10.27
C GLY A 497 -7.92 2.63 10.80
N GLY A 498 -7.92 3.45 11.84
CA GLY A 498 -9.10 4.16 12.36
C GLY A 498 -10.30 3.25 12.66
N ALA A 499 -11.49 3.63 12.18
CA ALA A 499 -12.71 2.86 12.38
C ALA A 499 -12.68 1.47 11.74
N ARG A 500 -11.98 1.31 10.60
CA ARG A 500 -11.88 0.04 9.89
C ARG A 500 -11.07 -0.99 10.68
N ALA A 501 -9.96 -0.57 11.30
CA ALA A 501 -9.18 -1.43 12.20
C ALA A 501 -10.03 -1.93 13.38
N LYS A 502 -10.75 -1.01 14.05
CA LYS A 502 -11.68 -1.37 15.15
C LYS A 502 -12.74 -2.38 14.70
N TYR A 503 -13.31 -2.17 13.52
CA TYR A 503 -14.33 -3.06 12.97
C TYR A 503 -13.78 -4.46 12.65
N ALA A 504 -12.58 -4.53 12.06
CA ALA A 504 -11.88 -5.79 11.81
C ALA A 504 -11.59 -6.56 13.11
N THR A 505 -11.14 -5.88 14.16
CA THR A 505 -10.92 -6.48 15.48
C THR A 505 -12.20 -7.10 16.06
N LEU A 506 -13.33 -6.39 15.96
CA LEU A 506 -14.63 -6.90 16.44
C LEU A 506 -15.06 -8.15 15.65
N LEU A 507 -14.97 -8.11 14.32
CA LEU A 507 -15.29 -9.27 13.47
C LEU A 507 -14.41 -10.48 13.81
N MET A 508 -13.10 -10.29 13.93
CA MET A 508 -12.18 -11.37 14.31
C MET A 508 -12.54 -11.96 15.68
N SER A 509 -12.97 -11.12 16.64
CA SER A 509 -13.37 -11.61 17.97
C SER A 509 -14.62 -12.49 17.94
N GLU A 510 -15.58 -12.21 17.05
CA GLU A 510 -16.77 -13.05 16.86
C GLU A 510 -16.46 -14.39 16.18
N LEU A 511 -15.46 -14.41 15.30
CA LEU A 511 -15.08 -15.59 14.51
C LEU A 511 -14.07 -16.50 15.22
N LYS A 512 -13.37 -16.00 16.25
CA LYS A 512 -12.22 -16.69 16.86
C LYS A 512 -12.52 -18.11 17.37
N ASP A 513 -13.73 -18.32 17.90
CA ASP A 513 -14.15 -19.61 18.46
C ASP A 513 -15.01 -20.43 17.48
N LYS A 514 -15.14 -19.96 16.23
CA LYS A 514 -15.91 -20.63 15.18
C LYS A 514 -15.06 -21.59 14.38
N THR A 515 -15.64 -22.74 14.08
CA THR A 515 -15.03 -23.73 13.17
C THR A 515 -15.52 -23.51 11.74
N ASP A 516 -14.66 -23.73 10.75
CA ASP A 516 -15.04 -23.64 9.34
C ASP A 516 -16.27 -24.52 9.04
N GLY A 517 -17.21 -23.97 8.28
CA GLY A 517 -18.49 -24.62 7.95
C GLY A 517 -19.60 -24.45 9.01
N GLU A 518 -19.27 -24.06 10.25
CA GLU A 518 -20.26 -23.79 11.30
C GLU A 518 -21.20 -22.65 10.88
N PRO A 519 -22.53 -22.77 11.06
CA PRO A 519 -23.44 -21.65 10.81
C PRO A 519 -23.24 -20.54 11.85
N LEU A 520 -23.20 -19.28 11.40
CA LEU A 520 -23.29 -18.13 12.31
C LEU A 520 -24.72 -18.04 12.86
N SER A 521 -24.93 -18.36 14.14
CA SER A 521 -26.24 -18.27 14.81
C SER A 521 -26.47 -16.88 15.43
N GLY A 522 -27.62 -16.25 15.19
CA GLY A 522 -28.04 -14.97 15.80
C GLY A 522 -28.02 -13.78 14.83
N ALA A 523 -27.95 -12.54 15.35
CA ALA A 523 -27.69 -11.33 14.58
C ALA A 523 -26.24 -10.81 14.77
N PRO A 524 -25.18 -11.63 14.59
CA PRO A 524 -23.81 -11.19 14.84
C PRO A 524 -23.35 -10.19 13.77
N LEU A 525 -22.40 -9.34 14.16
CA LEU A 525 -21.78 -8.34 13.28
C LEU A 525 -21.25 -9.01 12.00
N ALA A 526 -20.68 -10.21 12.13
CA ALA A 526 -20.17 -11.02 11.02
C ALA A 526 -21.26 -11.48 10.04
N SER A 527 -22.48 -11.80 10.52
CA SER A 527 -23.60 -12.14 9.63
C SER A 527 -24.10 -10.91 8.87
N ALA A 528 -24.21 -9.77 9.55
CA ALA A 528 -24.58 -8.51 8.90
C ALA A 528 -23.51 -8.07 7.90
N PHE A 529 -22.24 -8.26 8.22
CA PHE A 529 -21.11 -7.97 7.33
C PHE A 529 -21.11 -8.88 6.10
N ALA A 530 -21.37 -10.18 6.28
CA ALA A 530 -21.50 -11.12 5.18
C ALA A 530 -22.71 -10.80 4.28
N ALA A 531 -23.82 -10.34 4.86
CA ALA A 531 -25.04 -10.03 4.12
C ALA A 531 -25.03 -8.66 3.42
N ASN A 532 -24.37 -7.66 4.01
CA ASN A 532 -24.32 -6.29 3.49
C ASN A 532 -22.94 -6.02 2.85
N GLY A 533 -22.85 -6.26 1.54
CA GLY A 533 -21.67 -5.97 0.71
C GLY A 533 -21.57 -4.52 0.26
#